data_AF-A0A1B6VND8-F1
#
_entry.id   AF-A0A1B6VND8-F1
#
_cell.length_a   1.000
_cell.length_b   1.000
_cell.length_c   1.000
_cell.angle_alpha   90.00
_cell.angle_beta   90.00
_cell.angle_gamma   90.00
#
_symmetry.space_group_name_H-M   'P 1'
#
loop_
_entity.id
_entity.type
_entity.pdbx_description
1 polymer ?
#
loop_
_entity_poly.entity_id
_entity_poly.type
_entity_poly.pdbx_seq_one_letter_code
_entity_poly.pdbx_strand_id
1 'polypeptide(L)'
;MTSHGSFARSFVIQRRVIWALFLRETLTRYGRHNIGVLWLFGEPMLFTLGITTLWTLGHMSHASNIPIVAFALTGYSTVLVWRNMPNRLNKAVEIHLGLMHHRNVRPIDIYAARLLLEVGGVTTSFVVLSALFCSIGWMDPPENILEVIGGWY
;
A
#
# COMPACT_ATOMS: atom_id res chain seq x y z
N MET A 1 24.58 36.80 -10.38
CA MET A 1 25.15 35.44 -10.35
C MET A 1 24.19 34.52 -9.62
N THR A 2 23.65 33.56 -10.35
CA THR A 2 22.61 32.63 -9.91
C THR A 2 23.14 31.68 -8.83
N SER A 3 22.64 31.81 -7.61
CA SER A 3 22.87 30.85 -6.52
C SER A 3 22.35 29.48 -6.96
N HIS A 4 23.25 28.60 -7.42
CA HIS A 4 22.96 27.19 -7.64
C HIS A 4 22.41 26.63 -6.32
N GLY A 5 21.10 26.33 -6.29
CA GLY A 5 20.50 25.67 -5.15
C GLY A 5 21.21 24.35 -4.92
N SER A 6 21.86 24.18 -3.78
CA SER A 6 22.49 22.91 -3.39
C SER A 6 21.48 21.77 -3.58
N PHE A 7 21.93 20.66 -4.17
CA PHE A 7 21.12 19.46 -4.40
C PHE A 7 20.32 19.04 -3.16
N ALA A 8 20.93 19.15 -1.97
CA ALA A 8 20.30 18.87 -0.69
C ALA A 8 19.07 19.77 -0.41
N ARG A 9 19.12 21.05 -0.78
CA ARG A 9 17.99 21.98 -0.62
C ARG A 9 16.82 21.62 -1.53
N SER A 10 17.11 21.28 -2.79
CA SER A 10 16.10 20.81 -3.75
C SER A 10 15.43 19.51 -3.29
N PHE A 11 16.20 18.57 -2.75
CA PHE A 11 15.69 17.32 -2.19
C PHE A 11 14.76 17.54 -0.99
N VAL A 12 15.14 18.43 -0.06
CA VAL A 12 14.28 18.78 1.08
C VAL A 12 12.96 19.41 0.63
N ILE A 13 12.98 20.25 -0.40
CA ILE A 13 11.78 20.86 -0.97
C ILE A 13 10.89 19.77 -1.59
N GLN A 14 11.45 18.87 -2.41
CA GLN A 14 10.70 17.76 -3.01
C GLN A 14 10.06 16.87 -1.95
N ARG A 15 10.80 16.50 -0.89
CA ARG A 15 10.27 15.70 0.21
C ARG A 15 9.07 16.38 0.89
N ARG A 16 9.14 17.70 1.11
CA ARG A 16 8.02 18.47 1.68
C ARG A 16 6.81 18.51 0.75
N VAL A 17 7.03 18.66 -0.56
CA VAL A 17 5.95 18.65 -1.57
C VAL A 17 5.27 17.28 -1.59
N ILE A 18 6.04 16.20 -1.66
CA ILE A 18 5.51 14.82 -1.65
C ILE A 18 4.75 14.55 -0.34
N TRP A 19 5.30 14.97 0.80
CA TRP A 19 4.62 14.81 2.09
C TRP A 19 3.30 15.60 2.19
N ALA A 20 3.29 16.84 1.71
CA ALA A 20 2.08 17.65 1.66
C ALA A 20 1.02 17.05 0.73
N LEU A 21 1.43 16.53 -0.43
CA LEU A 21 0.55 15.83 -1.36
C LEU A 21 0.00 14.53 -0.76
N PHE A 22 0.84 13.77 -0.05
CA PHE A 22 0.46 12.55 0.65
C PHE A 22 -0.61 12.82 1.72
N LEU A 23 -0.38 13.83 2.57
CA LEU A 23 -1.34 14.24 3.59
C LEU A 23 -2.64 14.72 2.96
N ARG A 24 -2.55 15.54 1.90
CA ARG A 24 -3.72 16.00 1.16
C ARG A 24 -4.52 14.82 0.64
N GLU A 25 -3.87 13.86 -0.02
CA GLU A 25 -4.58 12.69 -0.57
C GLU A 25 -5.17 11.79 0.49
N THR A 26 -4.51 11.65 1.63
CA THR A 26 -5.07 10.93 2.78
C THR A 26 -6.35 11.63 3.26
N LEU A 27 -6.32 12.95 3.45
CA LEU A 27 -7.46 13.73 3.92
C LEU A 27 -8.60 13.79 2.89
N THR A 28 -8.32 13.97 1.61
CA THR A 28 -9.34 14.07 0.57
C THR A 28 -9.98 12.73 0.24
N ARG A 29 -9.23 11.62 0.32
CA ARG A 29 -9.78 10.28 0.09
C ARG A 29 -10.48 9.70 1.31
N TYR A 30 -9.91 9.91 2.50
CA TYR A 30 -10.31 9.17 3.70
C TYR A 30 -10.81 10.06 4.85
N GLY A 31 -10.66 11.38 4.75
CA GLY A 31 -11.01 12.32 5.82
C GLY A 31 -12.48 12.74 5.88
N ARG A 32 -13.31 12.44 4.86
CA ARG A 32 -14.74 12.84 4.85
C ARG A 32 -15.65 11.96 5.72
N HIS A 33 -15.23 10.75 6.05
CA HIS A 33 -15.94 9.86 6.95
C HIS A 33 -14.90 9.23 7.89
N ASN A 34 -15.12 9.25 9.21
CA ASN A 34 -14.16 8.80 10.23
C ASN A 34 -13.61 7.36 10.00
N ILE A 35 -14.29 6.53 9.20
CA ILE A 35 -13.90 5.15 8.85
C ILE A 35 -12.94 5.11 7.64
N GLY A 36 -12.74 6.21 6.92
CA GLY A 36 -11.94 6.22 5.70
C GLY A 36 -10.49 5.78 5.94
N VAL A 37 -9.84 6.26 7.00
CA VAL A 37 -8.43 5.88 7.26
C VAL A 37 -8.34 4.38 7.58
N LEU A 38 -9.34 3.82 8.25
CA LEU A 38 -9.45 2.37 8.46
C LEU A 38 -9.65 1.64 7.12
N TRP A 39 -10.39 2.23 6.18
CA TRP A 39 -10.62 1.63 4.86
C TRP A 39 -9.37 1.53 3.99
N LEU A 40 -8.37 2.40 4.19
CA LEU A 40 -7.05 2.28 3.54
C LEU A 40 -6.43 0.89 3.77
N PHE A 41 -6.59 0.36 4.98
CA PHE A 41 -6.10 -0.96 5.36
C PHE A 41 -7.18 -2.04 5.22
N GLY A 42 -8.43 -1.64 5.45
CA GLY A 42 -9.61 -2.50 5.44
C GLY A 42 -9.89 -3.12 4.08
N GLU A 43 -9.69 -2.40 2.98
CA GLU A 43 -9.87 -2.96 1.63
C GLU A 43 -8.91 -4.15 1.38
N PRO A 44 -7.57 -4.02 1.55
CA PRO A 44 -6.66 -5.16 1.47
C PRO A 44 -6.94 -6.26 2.49
N MET A 45 -7.32 -5.90 3.72
CA MET A 45 -7.59 -6.86 4.79
C MET A 45 -8.86 -7.69 4.54
N LEU A 46 -9.91 -7.07 4.01
CA LEU A 46 -11.16 -7.78 3.71
C LEU A 46 -10.96 -8.81 2.59
N PHE A 47 -10.15 -8.49 1.58
CA PHE A 47 -9.87 -9.44 0.50
C PHE A 47 -9.07 -10.65 0.99
N THR A 48 -7.99 -10.42 1.72
CA THR A 48 -7.16 -11.48 2.29
C THR A 48 -7.95 -12.32 3.29
N LEU A 49 -8.66 -11.71 4.25
CA LEU A 49 -9.54 -12.41 5.18
C LEU A 49 -10.65 -13.18 4.46
N GLY A 50 -11.27 -12.60 3.43
CA GLY A 50 -12.31 -13.23 2.64
C GLY A 50 -11.82 -14.49 1.93
N ILE A 51 -10.64 -14.42 1.29
CA ILE A 51 -10.04 -15.58 0.61
C ILE A 51 -9.65 -16.65 1.62
N THR A 52 -8.98 -16.27 2.72
CA THR A 52 -8.62 -17.21 3.79
C THR A 52 -9.85 -17.91 4.36
N THR A 53 -10.92 -17.16 4.63
CA THR A 53 -12.17 -17.70 5.21
C THR A 53 -12.89 -18.64 4.23
N LEU A 54 -13.04 -18.23 2.96
CA LEU A 54 -13.65 -19.07 1.93
C LEU A 54 -12.88 -20.37 1.73
N TRP A 55 -11.54 -20.31 1.80
CA TRP A 55 -10.70 -21.49 1.65
C TRP A 55 -10.82 -22.45 2.84
N THR A 56 -10.82 -21.91 4.06
CA THR A 56 -10.99 -22.68 5.29
C THR A 56 -12.37 -23.34 5.35
N LEU A 57 -13.44 -22.63 4.96
CA LEU A 57 -14.81 -23.16 4.95
C LEU A 57 -15.06 -24.13 3.78
N GLY A 58 -14.41 -23.92 2.64
CA GLY A 58 -14.52 -24.77 1.46
C GLY A 58 -13.83 -26.12 1.59
N HIS A 59 -13.15 -26.39 2.71
CA HIS A 59 -12.36 -27.61 2.94
C HIS A 59 -11.41 -27.94 1.77
N MET A 60 -10.90 -26.93 1.07
CA MET A 60 -10.02 -27.12 -0.09
C MET A 60 -8.58 -27.51 0.29
N SER A 61 -8.33 -27.84 1.57
CA SER A 61 -7.05 -28.26 2.13
C SER A 61 -6.71 -29.75 1.89
N HIS A 62 -7.56 -30.50 1.17
CA HIS A 62 -7.41 -31.95 1.04
C HIS A 62 -6.23 -32.44 0.16
N ALA A 63 -5.53 -31.56 -0.56
CA ALA A 63 -4.59 -32.00 -1.61
C ALA A 63 -3.13 -31.56 -1.45
N SER A 64 -2.78 -30.63 -0.55
CA SER A 64 -1.40 -30.13 -0.47
C SER A 64 -0.98 -29.71 0.93
N ASN A 65 0.24 -30.12 1.31
CA ASN A 65 0.92 -29.80 2.57
C ASN A 65 1.48 -28.35 2.57
N ILE A 66 0.90 -27.46 1.76
CA ILE A 66 1.35 -26.08 1.59
C ILE A 66 0.46 -25.19 2.45
N PRO A 67 1.01 -24.28 3.28
CA PRO A 67 0.22 -23.33 4.05
C PRO A 67 -0.46 -22.34 3.11
N ILE A 68 -1.70 -22.66 2.70
CA ILE A 68 -2.50 -21.86 1.76
C ILE A 68 -2.76 -20.46 2.31
N VAL A 69 -2.85 -20.31 3.62
CA VAL A 69 -2.98 -19.00 4.29
C VAL A 69 -1.77 -18.12 4.00
N ALA A 70 -0.55 -18.67 4.10
CA ALA A 70 0.68 -17.94 3.80
C ALA A 70 0.78 -17.61 2.30
N PHE A 71 0.38 -18.53 1.43
CA PHE A 71 0.33 -18.30 -0.02
C PHE A 71 -0.67 -17.20 -0.42
N ALA A 72 -1.88 -17.22 0.14
CA ALA A 72 -2.89 -16.20 -0.11
C ALA A 72 -2.45 -14.85 0.46
N LEU A 73 -1.88 -14.82 1.67
CA LEU A 73 -1.42 -13.60 2.30
C LEU A 73 -0.30 -12.92 1.50
N THR A 74 0.68 -13.68 1.04
CA THR A 74 1.82 -13.15 0.27
C THR A 74 1.43 -12.86 -1.18
N GLY A 75 0.95 -13.86 -1.91
CA GLY A 75 0.66 -13.75 -3.34
C GLY A 75 -0.49 -12.80 -3.67
N TYR A 76 -1.59 -12.87 -2.91
CA TYR A 76 -2.76 -12.03 -3.22
C TYR A 76 -2.52 -10.56 -2.89
N SER A 77 -1.79 -10.27 -1.81
CA SER A 77 -1.45 -8.90 -1.45
C SER A 77 -0.63 -8.20 -2.55
N THR A 78 0.35 -8.91 -3.13
CA THR A 78 1.14 -8.40 -4.27
C THR A 78 0.28 -8.20 -5.53
N VAL A 79 -0.58 -9.16 -5.86
CA VAL A 79 -1.50 -9.03 -7.00
C VAL A 79 -2.49 -7.88 -6.81
N LEU A 80 -2.96 -7.65 -5.58
CA LEU A 80 -3.87 -6.56 -5.25
C LEU A 80 -3.22 -5.20 -5.47
N VAL A 81 -1.96 -5.02 -5.02
CA VAL A 81 -1.17 -3.81 -5.31
C VAL A 81 -1.06 -3.61 -6.81
N TRP A 82 -0.61 -4.64 -7.52
CA TRP A 82 -0.39 -4.57 -8.96
C TRP A 82 -1.68 -4.28 -9.75
N ARG A 83 -2.83 -4.83 -9.36
CA ARG A 83 -4.11 -4.59 -10.04
C ARG A 83 -4.70 -3.22 -9.74
N ASN A 84 -4.62 -2.79 -8.49
CA ASN A 84 -5.26 -1.56 -8.05
C ASN A 84 -4.42 -0.33 -8.42
N MET A 85 -3.08 -0.45 -8.46
CA MET A 85 -2.19 0.66 -8.75
C MET A 85 -2.42 1.31 -10.12
N PRO A 86 -2.37 0.62 -11.27
CA PRO A 86 -2.52 1.24 -12.60
C PRO A 86 -3.88 1.90 -12.76
N ASN A 87 -4.95 1.22 -12.32
CA ASN A 87 -6.31 1.72 -12.33
C ASN A 87 -6.43 3.04 -11.55
N ARG A 88 -5.69 3.16 -10.44
CA ARG A 88 -5.65 4.36 -9.61
C ARG A 88 -4.70 5.42 -10.18
N LEU A 89 -3.58 5.05 -10.81
CA LEU A 89 -2.63 6.01 -11.38
C LEU A 89 -3.23 6.77 -12.58
N ASN A 90 -4.04 6.12 -13.41
CA ASN A 90 -4.63 6.73 -14.61
C ASN A 90 -5.44 8.01 -14.33
N LYS A 91 -6.13 8.08 -13.18
CA LYS A 91 -6.93 9.26 -12.79
C LYS A 91 -6.18 10.25 -11.90
N ALA A 92 -4.92 9.98 -11.56
CA ALA A 92 -4.17 10.77 -10.57
C ALA A 92 -3.89 12.20 -11.06
N VAL A 93 -3.50 12.34 -12.32
CA VAL A 93 -3.16 13.62 -12.94
C VAL A 93 -4.40 14.50 -13.06
N GLU A 94 -5.51 13.93 -13.53
CA GLU A 94 -6.77 14.65 -13.75
C GLU A 94 -7.30 15.30 -12.46
N ILE A 95 -7.30 14.55 -11.35
CA ILE A 95 -7.79 15.03 -10.05
C ILE A 95 -6.90 16.16 -9.50
N HIS A 96 -5.63 16.22 -9.91
CA HIS A 96 -4.61 17.13 -9.37
C HIS A 96 -4.21 18.26 -10.32
N LEU A 97 -4.90 18.39 -11.46
CA LEU A 97 -4.70 19.46 -12.44
C LEU A 97 -4.65 20.85 -11.81
N GLY A 98 -5.54 21.14 -10.85
CA GLY A 98 -5.57 22.43 -10.14
C GLY A 98 -4.29 22.76 -9.35
N LEU A 99 -3.52 21.77 -8.90
CA LEU A 99 -2.25 22.00 -8.19
C LEU A 99 -1.05 22.07 -9.12
N MET A 100 -1.16 21.60 -10.36
CA MET A 100 -0.07 21.66 -11.35
C MET A 100 0.19 23.09 -11.84
N HIS A 101 -0.72 24.03 -11.57
CA HIS A 101 -0.46 25.46 -11.75
C HIS A 101 0.61 26.00 -10.77
N HIS A 102 0.94 25.26 -9.71
CA HIS A 102 2.00 25.64 -8.80
C HIS A 102 3.36 25.19 -9.33
N ARG A 103 4.27 26.15 -9.55
CA ARG A 103 5.65 25.94 -10.09
C ARG A 103 6.46 24.78 -9.46
N ASN A 104 6.16 24.40 -8.22
CA ASN A 104 6.92 23.38 -7.49
C ASN A 104 6.31 21.98 -7.54
N VAL A 105 5.12 21.80 -8.14
CA VAL A 105 4.42 20.51 -8.20
C VAL A 105 4.52 19.93 -9.60
N ARG A 106 5.25 18.82 -9.75
CA ARG A 106 5.32 18.07 -11.01
C ARG A 106 4.42 16.84 -10.98
N PRO A 107 3.99 16.32 -12.14
CA PRO A 107 3.22 15.07 -12.21
C PRO A 107 3.89 13.90 -11.48
N ILE A 108 5.22 13.85 -11.49
CA ILE A 108 5.99 12.81 -10.80
C ILE A 108 5.84 12.86 -9.27
N ASP A 109 5.68 14.05 -8.68
CA ASP A 109 5.50 14.20 -7.23
C ASP A 109 4.11 13.67 -6.81
N ILE A 110 3.11 13.82 -7.69
CA ILE A 110 1.75 13.28 -7.50
C ILE A 110 1.77 11.76 -7.57
N TYR A 111 2.44 11.20 -8.57
CA TYR A 111 2.61 9.75 -8.68
C TYR A 111 3.38 9.17 -7.50
N ALA A 112 4.48 9.82 -7.07
CA ALA A 112 5.26 9.39 -5.91
C ALA A 112 4.42 9.38 -4.63
N ALA A 113 3.67 10.46 -4.34
CA ALA A 113 2.80 10.53 -3.17
C ALA A 113 1.73 9.42 -3.19
N ARG A 114 1.15 9.13 -4.36
CA ARG A 114 0.13 8.08 -4.51
C ARG A 114 0.72 6.68 -4.37
N LEU A 115 1.89 6.42 -4.96
CA LEU A 115 2.61 5.15 -4.80
C LEU A 115 2.92 4.88 -3.31
N LEU A 116 3.44 5.87 -2.60
CA LEU A 116 3.73 5.75 -1.16
C LEU A 116 2.49 5.41 -0.35
N LEU A 117 1.34 5.98 -0.69
CA LEU A 117 0.08 5.72 0.00
C LEU A 117 -0.44 4.30 -0.24
N GLU A 118 -0.43 3.83 -1.49
CA GLU A 118 -0.92 2.47 -1.82
C GLU A 118 0.04 1.39 -1.27
N VAL A 119 1.36 1.58 -1.44
CA VAL A 119 2.37 0.66 -0.87
C VAL A 119 2.32 0.66 0.64
N GLY A 120 2.20 1.84 1.27
CA GLY A 120 2.07 1.96 2.72
C GLY A 120 0.81 1.27 3.25
N GLY A 121 -0.33 1.42 2.58
CA GLY A 121 -1.57 0.75 2.92
C GLY A 121 -1.43 -0.77 2.89
N VAL A 122 -0.97 -1.32 1.76
CA VAL A 122 -0.87 -2.77 1.59
C VAL A 122 0.23 -3.39 2.48
N THR A 123 1.37 -2.73 2.64
CA THR A 123 2.43 -3.19 3.56
C THR A 123 1.93 -3.22 4.99
N THR A 124 1.21 -2.19 5.43
CA THR A 124 0.63 -2.16 6.78
C THR A 124 -0.41 -3.27 6.96
N SER A 125 -1.30 -3.47 5.98
CA SER A 125 -2.27 -4.57 6.01
C SER A 125 -1.58 -5.94 6.07
N PHE A 126 -0.52 -6.15 5.29
CA PHE A 126 0.26 -7.39 5.29
C PHE A 126 0.92 -7.67 6.64
N VAL A 127 1.54 -6.66 7.24
CA VAL A 127 2.18 -6.77 8.57
C VAL A 127 1.13 -7.08 9.64
N VAL A 128 0.00 -6.37 9.64
CA VAL A 128 -1.08 -6.57 10.62
C VAL A 128 -1.69 -7.98 10.50
N LEU A 129 -1.95 -8.43 9.28
CA LEU A 129 -2.51 -9.77 9.04
C LEU A 129 -1.52 -10.89 9.34
N SER A 130 -0.24 -10.70 9.00
CA SER A 130 0.82 -11.66 9.37
C SER A 130 0.87 -11.81 10.88
N ALA A 131 0.87 -10.70 11.63
CA ALA A 131 0.85 -10.74 13.09
C ALA A 131 -0.41 -11.42 13.64
N LEU A 132 -1.58 -11.13 13.06
CA LEU A 132 -2.86 -11.71 13.47
C LEU A 132 -2.90 -13.23 13.21
N PHE A 133 -2.51 -13.69 12.02
CA PHE A 133 -2.48 -15.12 11.70
C PHE A 133 -1.44 -15.90 12.50
N CYS A 134 -0.29 -15.30 12.81
CA CYS A 134 0.66 -15.88 13.76
C CYS A 134 0.07 -15.97 15.18
N SER A 135 -0.63 -14.95 15.66
CA SER A 135 -1.23 -14.97 17.00
C SER A 135 -2.35 -16.00 17.18
N ILE A 136 -3.08 -16.30 16.10
CA ILE A 136 -4.18 -17.29 16.09
C ILE A 136 -3.63 -18.71 15.87
N GLY A 137 -2.34 -18.85 15.50
CA GLY A 137 -1.72 -20.14 15.20
C GLY A 137 -2.15 -20.72 13.83
N TRP A 138 -2.68 -19.87 12.94
CA TRP A 138 -3.02 -20.25 11.56
C TRP A 138 -1.81 -20.19 10.62
N MET A 139 -0.71 -19.59 11.06
CA MET A 139 0.54 -19.48 10.33
C MET A 139 1.71 -19.56 11.31
N ASP A 140 2.66 -20.44 11.04
CA ASP A 140 3.93 -20.45 11.78
C ASP A 140 4.69 -19.14 11.52
N PRO A 141 5.39 -18.58 12.51
CA PRO A 141 6.20 -17.39 12.32
C PRO A 141 7.25 -17.66 11.22
N PRO A 142 7.48 -16.70 10.31
CA PRO A 142 8.42 -16.91 9.22
C PRO A 142 9.82 -17.20 9.76
N GLU A 143 10.42 -18.31 9.33
CA GLU A 143 11.77 -18.71 9.75
C GLU A 143 12.80 -17.62 9.39
N ASN A 144 12.60 -16.93 8.27
CA ASN A 144 13.44 -15.82 7.81
C ASN A 144 12.60 -14.59 7.43
N ILE A 145 12.56 -13.59 8.31
CA ILE A 145 11.90 -12.30 8.05
C ILE A 145 12.51 -11.61 6.82
N LEU A 146 13.81 -11.80 6.57
CA LEU A 146 14.53 -11.23 5.42
C LEU A 146 14.03 -11.79 4.08
N GLU A 147 13.68 -13.08 4.00
CA GLU A 147 13.12 -13.68 2.78
C GLU A 147 11.71 -13.18 2.52
N VAL A 148 10.91 -12.98 3.57
CA VAL A 148 9.57 -12.40 3.47
C VAL A 148 9.64 -10.97 2.93
N ILE A 149 10.59 -10.17 3.41
CA ILE A 149 10.82 -8.81 2.89
C ILE A 149 11.35 -8.86 1.45
N GLY A 150 12.23 -9.81 1.13
CA GLY A 150 12.78 -9.98 -0.22
C GLY A 150 11.75 -10.42 -1.25
N GLY A 151 10.77 -11.24 -0.86
CA GLY A 151 9.67 -11.69 -1.72
C GLY A 151 8.48 -10.71 -1.80
N TRP A 152 8.49 -9.64 -1.01
CA TRP A 152 7.43 -8.62 -0.99
C TRP A 152 7.54 -7.59 -2.11
N TYR A 153 8.74 -7.40 -2.67
CA TYR A 153 9.04 -6.45 -3.76
C TYR A 153 9.23 -7.17 -5.10
#